data_AF-A0A9D7S688-F1
#
_entry.id   AF-A0A9D7S688-F1
#
_cell.length_a   1.000
_cell.length_b   1.000
_cell.length_c   1.000
_cell.angle_alpha   90.00
_cell.angle_beta   90.00
_cell.angle_gamma   90.00
#
_symmetry.space_group_name_H-M   'P 1'
#
loop_
_entity.id
_entity.type
_entity.pdbx_description
1 polymer ?
#
loop_
_entity_poly.entity_id
_entity_poly.type
_entity_poly.pdbx_seq_one_letter_code
_entity_poly.pdbx_strand_id
1 'polypeptide(L)'
;MDRPYDLFVDHVALMRGLDSDAIRATEAALYFADDAVRVGLADAVGGFDDTLAEFAQFLSHPKPVSRLGHHAALLTPTPRSRTSPGRPYPTTSLPNKPAQPASAPEVPEPIDVPDERPRR
;
A
#
# COMPACT_ATOMS: atom_id res chain seq x y z
N MET A 1 -4.00 10.54 -20.70
CA MET A 1 -3.68 9.48 -19.70
C MET A 1 -4.20 9.94 -18.33
N ASP A 2 -5.33 10.64 -18.31
CA ASP A 2 -5.50 11.71 -17.31
C ASP A 2 -6.43 11.26 -16.18
N ARG A 3 -7.39 10.40 -16.50
CA ARG A 3 -8.31 9.83 -15.52
C ARG A 3 -7.63 9.14 -14.32
N PRO A 4 -6.59 8.29 -14.49
CA PRO A 4 -5.89 7.70 -13.34
C PRO A 4 -5.09 8.73 -12.53
N TYR A 5 -4.57 9.76 -13.19
CA TYR A 5 -3.84 10.84 -12.54
C TYR A 5 -4.78 11.69 -11.68
N ASP A 6 -5.93 12.10 -12.24
CA ASP A 6 -6.95 12.87 -11.52
C ASP A 6 -7.49 12.08 -10.31
N LEU A 7 -7.75 10.78 -10.49
CA LEU A 7 -8.18 9.91 -9.39
C LEU A 7 -7.16 9.87 -8.24
N PHE A 8 -5.87 9.79 -8.57
CA PHE A 8 -4.82 9.80 -7.56
C PHE A 8 -4.76 11.15 -6.82
N VAL A 9 -4.77 12.26 -7.56
CA VAL A 9 -4.73 13.62 -7.01
C VAL A 9 -5.90 13.86 -6.06
N ASP A 10 -7.12 13.55 -6.50
CA ASP A 10 -8.33 13.76 -5.70
C ASP A 10 -8.30 12.93 -4.41
N HIS A 11 -7.80 11.69 -4.47
CA HIS A 11 -7.74 10.82 -3.31
C HIS A 11 -6.70 11.30 -2.29
N VAL A 12 -5.52 11.72 -2.75
CA VAL A 12 -4.47 12.25 -1.88
C VAL A 12 -4.91 13.58 -1.25
N ALA A 13 -5.47 14.48 -2.04
CA ALA A 13 -6.01 15.76 -1.59
C ALA A 13 -7.05 15.56 -0.47
N LEU A 14 -8.02 14.66 -0.69
CA LEU A 14 -9.05 14.34 0.29
C LEU A 14 -8.48 13.76 1.58
N MET A 15 -7.57 12.78 1.50
CA MET A 15 -7.03 12.10 2.69
C MET A 15 -6.05 12.95 3.49
N ARG A 16 -5.34 13.88 2.83
CA ARG A 16 -4.38 14.79 3.48
C ARG A 16 -4.99 16.14 3.85
N GLY A 17 -6.20 16.45 3.39
CA GLY A 17 -6.81 17.77 3.57
C GLY A 17 -6.04 18.87 2.83
N LEU A 18 -5.42 18.52 1.70
CA LEU A 18 -4.66 19.41 0.83
C LEU A 18 -5.48 19.79 -0.41
N ASP A 19 -5.10 20.88 -1.05
CA ASP A 19 -5.68 21.26 -2.35
C ASP A 19 -5.15 20.32 -3.45
N SER A 20 -6.02 19.88 -4.36
CA SER A 20 -5.65 19.10 -5.54
C SER A 20 -4.57 19.82 -6.37
N ASP A 21 -4.61 21.15 -6.46
CA ASP A 21 -3.58 21.90 -7.17
C ASP A 21 -2.21 21.89 -6.46
N ALA A 22 -2.20 21.82 -5.12
CA ALA A 22 -0.96 21.64 -4.36
C ALA A 22 -0.35 20.25 -4.62
N ILE A 23 -1.18 19.21 -4.77
CA ILE A 23 -0.71 17.87 -5.13
C ILE A 23 -0.17 17.85 -6.57
N ARG A 24 -0.85 18.51 -7.52
CA ARG A 24 -0.36 18.62 -8.90
C ARG A 24 0.96 19.36 -8.98
N ALA A 25 1.13 20.43 -8.19
CA ALA A 25 2.35 21.22 -8.11
C ALA A 25 3.57 20.45 -7.56
N THR A 26 3.37 19.24 -6.99
CA THR A 26 4.49 18.38 -6.62
C THR A 26 5.21 17.78 -7.84
N GLU A 27 4.61 17.82 -9.03
CA GLU A 27 5.22 17.37 -10.30
C GLU A 27 5.85 15.96 -10.24
N ALA A 28 5.27 15.07 -9.43
CA ALA A 28 5.82 13.73 -9.15
C ALA A 28 7.27 13.74 -8.62
N ALA A 29 7.65 14.80 -7.90
CA ALA A 29 8.93 14.91 -7.23
C ALA A 29 9.10 13.88 -6.11
N LEU A 30 10.36 13.58 -5.80
CA LEU A 30 10.73 12.75 -4.67
C LEU A 30 11.02 13.63 -3.46
N TYR A 31 10.38 13.29 -2.34
CA TYR A 31 10.56 13.98 -1.07
C TYR A 31 11.26 13.05 -0.09
N PHE A 32 12.32 13.55 0.55
CA PHE A 32 12.88 12.91 1.74
C PHE A 32 11.97 13.17 2.95
N ALA A 33 12.19 12.42 4.03
CA ALA A 33 11.27 12.33 5.16
C ALA A 33 10.83 13.70 5.72
N ASP A 34 11.77 14.60 6.01
CA ASP A 34 11.47 15.92 6.56
C ASP A 34 10.66 16.79 5.59
N ASP A 35 10.99 16.73 4.31
CA ASP A 35 10.26 17.47 3.28
C ASP A 35 8.84 16.92 3.09
N ALA A 36 8.66 15.59 3.16
CA ALA A 36 7.35 14.97 3.06
C ALA A 36 6.42 15.40 4.21
N VAL A 37 6.94 15.56 5.42
CA VAL A 37 6.18 16.12 6.54
C VAL A 37 5.87 17.59 6.30
N ARG A 38 6.86 18.38 5.85
CA ARG A 38 6.70 19.80 5.56
C ARG A 38 5.65 20.10 4.48
N VAL A 39 5.54 19.25 3.46
CA VAL A 39 4.52 19.39 2.40
C VAL A 39 3.19 18.69 2.74
N GLY A 40 3.07 18.10 3.92
CA GLY A 40 1.83 17.45 4.38
C GLY A 40 1.54 16.10 3.72
N LEU A 41 2.54 15.49 3.08
CA LEU A 41 2.43 14.14 2.52
C LEU A 41 2.72 13.04 3.55
N ALA A 42 3.35 13.38 4.67
CA ALA A 42 3.60 12.50 5.81
C ALA A 42 3.23 13.21 7.13
N ASP A 43 2.91 12.42 8.15
CA ASP A 43 2.48 12.95 9.46
C ASP A 43 3.67 13.22 10.39
N ALA A 44 4.68 12.33 10.37
CA ALA A 44 5.90 12.44 11.16
C ALA A 44 7.02 11.57 10.58
N VAL A 45 8.24 11.78 11.09
CA VAL A 45 9.42 10.93 10.83
C VAL A 45 9.77 10.19 12.11
N GLY A 46 9.93 8.88 12.05
CA GLY A 46 10.25 8.05 13.23
C GLY A 46 10.65 6.62 12.86
N GLY A 47 11.21 5.91 13.83
CA GLY A 47 11.53 4.50 13.72
C GLY A 47 10.30 3.59 13.87
N PHE A 48 10.44 2.33 13.48
CA PHE A 48 9.37 1.34 13.62
C PHE A 48 8.96 1.11 15.09
N ASP A 49 9.94 0.94 15.99
CA ASP A 49 9.64 0.67 17.41
C ASP A 49 8.96 1.85 18.09
N ASP A 50 9.39 3.08 17.78
CA ASP A 50 8.80 4.31 18.33
C ASP A 50 7.35 4.47 17.85
N THR A 51 7.09 4.29 16.55
CA THR A 51 5.74 4.38 15.98
C THR A 51 4.81 3.28 16.49
N LEU A 52 5.32 2.07 16.72
CA LEU A 52 4.55 0.98 17.31
C LEU A 52 4.19 1.27 18.77
N ALA A 53 5.12 1.83 19.54
CA ALA A 53 4.88 2.24 20.91
C ALA A 53 3.83 3.37 20.98
N GLU A 54 3.94 4.39 20.13
CA GLU A 54 2.96 5.48 20.03
C GLU A 54 1.57 4.96 19.64
N PHE A 55 1.50 4.07 18.66
CA PHE A 55 0.23 3.48 18.23
C PHE A 55 -0.42 2.64 19.34
N ALA A 56 0.34 1.82 20.07
CA ALA A 56 -0.16 1.08 21.22
C ALA A 56 -0.67 2.01 22.33
N GLN A 57 0.03 3.13 22.57
CA GLN A 57 -0.40 4.16 23.52
C GLN A 57 -1.71 4.83 23.08
N PHE A 58 -1.85 5.15 21.79
CA PHE A 58 -3.07 5.73 21.22
C PHE A 58 -4.28 4.81 21.42
N LEU A 59 -4.13 3.50 21.22
CA LEU A 59 -5.22 2.53 21.42
C LEU A 59 -5.59 2.30 22.89
N SER A 60 -4.62 2.40 23.81
CA SER A 60 -4.85 2.20 25.25
C SER A 60 -5.59 3.35 25.93
N HIS A 61 -5.60 4.54 25.30
CA HIS A 61 -6.32 5.71 25.78
C HIS A 61 -7.38 6.13 24.76
N PRO A 62 -8.49 5.35 24.61
CA PRO A 62 -9.56 5.74 23.70
C PRO A 62 -10.14 7.08 24.17
N LYS A 63 -9.75 8.16 23.49
CA LYS A 63 -10.33 9.48 23.71
C LYS A 63 -11.82 9.34 23.36
N PRO A 64 -12.76 9.62 24.29
CA PRO A 64 -14.18 9.49 24.00
C PRO A 64 -14.51 10.50 22.88
N VAL A 65 -14.71 9.99 21.68
CA VAL A 65 -15.32 10.77 20.59
C VAL A 65 -16.76 11.02 21.00
N SER A 66 -17.03 12.23 21.48
CA SER A 66 -18.39 12.68 21.75
C SER A 66 -19.11 12.77 20.40
N ARG A 67 -19.76 11.68 19.98
CA ARG A 67 -20.62 11.62 18.80
C ARG A 67 -21.91 12.37 19.10
N LEU A 68 -21.82 13.70 19.20
CA LEU A 68 -22.98 14.57 19.38
C LEU A 68 -23.65 14.81 18.02
N GLY A 69 -24.69 14.01 17.72
CA GLY A 69 -25.63 14.14 16.59
C GLY A 69 -25.00 13.77 15.24
N HIS A 70 -25.48 12.81 14.45
CA HIS A 70 -26.74 12.95 13.69
C HIS A 70 -27.08 11.66 12.88
N HIS A 71 -26.94 10.44 13.42
CA HIS A 71 -27.34 9.21 12.69
C HIS A 71 -27.54 7.94 13.54
N ALA A 72 -27.88 8.06 14.83
CA ALA A 72 -28.12 6.94 15.74
C ALA A 72 -29.44 6.17 15.50
N ALA A 73 -29.92 6.06 14.25
CA ALA A 73 -31.21 5.44 13.92
C ALA A 73 -31.13 4.23 12.97
N LEU A 74 -29.95 3.83 12.49
CA LEU A 74 -29.82 2.74 11.51
C LEU A 74 -29.35 1.39 12.09
N LEU A 75 -29.17 1.29 13.41
CA LEU A 75 -28.78 0.05 14.08
C LEU A 75 -30.02 -0.72 14.59
N THR A 76 -30.98 -1.02 13.70
CA THR A 76 -31.99 -2.04 14.00
C THR A 76 -31.35 -3.43 13.83
N PRO A 77 -31.27 -4.27 14.88
CA PRO A 77 -30.78 -5.63 14.75
C PRO A 77 -31.76 -6.46 13.93
N THR A 78 -31.35 -6.95 12.76
CA THR A 78 -32.12 -7.94 12.00
C THR A 78 -32.01 -9.32 12.68
N PRO A 79 -33.11 -10.05 12.90
CA PRO A 79 -33.07 -11.37 13.51
C PRO A 79 -32.37 -12.38 12.59
N ARG A 80 -31.47 -13.17 13.21
CA ARG A 80 -30.59 -14.16 12.58
C ARG A 80 -31.39 -15.41 12.17
N SER A 81 -31.70 -15.56 10.89
CA SER A 81 -32.26 -16.80 10.36
C SER A 81 -31.19 -17.90 10.29
N ARG A 82 -31.58 -19.09 10.74
CA ARG A 82 -30.76 -20.28 10.98
C ARG A 82 -30.21 -20.92 9.70
N THR A 83 -28.94 -21.32 9.79
CA THR A 83 -28.28 -22.50 9.20
C THR A 83 -28.91 -23.12 7.93
N SER A 84 -28.23 -22.96 6.79
CA SER A 84 -28.42 -23.79 5.60
C SER A 84 -27.22 -24.76 5.48
N PRO A 85 -27.43 -26.06 5.20
CA PRO A 85 -26.36 -27.05 5.15
C PRO A 85 -25.43 -26.85 3.96
N GLY A 86 -24.16 -27.22 4.16
CA GLY A 86 -23.02 -26.92 3.30
C GLY A 86 -23.22 -27.31 1.83
N ARG A 87 -22.93 -26.34 0.96
CA ARG A 87 -22.69 -26.58 -0.47
C ARG A 87 -21.19 -26.85 -0.64
N PRO A 88 -20.75 -28.00 -1.16
CA PRO A 88 -19.34 -28.20 -1.48
C PRO A 88 -18.94 -27.22 -2.58
N TYR A 89 -17.90 -26.43 -2.33
CA TYR A 89 -17.28 -25.63 -3.37
C TYR A 89 -16.58 -26.57 -4.35
N PRO A 90 -16.81 -26.47 -5.67
CA PRO A 90 -15.92 -27.10 -6.62
C PRO A 90 -14.55 -26.42 -6.51
N THR A 91 -13.50 -27.21 -6.27
CA THR A 91 -12.12 -26.76 -6.48
C THR A 91 -12.00 -26.39 -7.96
N THR A 92 -12.05 -25.10 -8.26
CA THR A 92 -11.57 -24.57 -9.53
C THR A 92 -10.11 -24.20 -9.29
N SER A 93 -9.23 -25.15 -9.63
CA SER A 93 -7.85 -24.83 -9.98
C SER A 93 -7.87 -23.68 -10.99
N LEU A 94 -7.26 -22.54 -10.66
CA LEU A 94 -7.09 -21.43 -11.60
C LEU A 94 -6.22 -21.89 -12.78
N PRO A 95 -6.70 -21.88 -14.03
CA PRO A 95 -5.84 -21.96 -15.20
C PRO A 95 -5.52 -20.52 -15.60
N ASN A 96 -4.44 -19.97 -15.04
CA ASN A 96 -3.53 -18.99 -15.67
C ASN A 96 -2.77 -18.22 -14.59
N LYS A 97 -1.64 -18.80 -14.20
CA LYS A 97 -0.43 -18.03 -13.95
C LYS A 97 -0.10 -17.30 -15.27
N PRO A 98 0.01 -15.97 -15.32
CA PRO A 98 0.72 -15.32 -16.43
C PRO A 98 2.08 -15.99 -16.50
N ALA A 99 2.39 -16.61 -17.65
CA ALA A 99 3.67 -17.24 -17.90
C ALA A 99 4.76 -16.24 -17.54
N GLN A 100 5.37 -16.48 -16.39
CA GLN A 100 6.60 -15.86 -15.97
C GLN A 100 7.61 -16.18 -17.08
N PRO A 101 8.19 -15.18 -17.79
CA PRO A 101 9.33 -15.47 -18.63
C PRO A 101 10.44 -15.94 -17.70
N ALA A 102 10.60 -17.25 -17.63
CA ALA A 102 11.72 -17.88 -16.97
C ALA A 102 12.92 -17.68 -17.88
N SER A 103 13.68 -16.61 -17.63
CA SER A 103 15.12 -16.61 -17.84
C SER A 103 15.69 -15.65 -16.83
N ALA A 104 16.21 -16.21 -15.74
CA ALA A 104 17.20 -15.52 -14.93
C ALA A 104 18.31 -15.01 -15.85
N PRO A 105 18.92 -13.84 -15.61
CA PRO A 105 20.30 -13.67 -16.04
C PRO A 105 21.12 -14.68 -15.23
N GLU A 106 21.45 -15.76 -15.91
CA GLU A 106 22.44 -16.75 -15.54
C GLU A 106 23.71 -16.00 -15.10
N VAL A 107 24.23 -16.41 -13.94
CA VAL A 107 25.52 -15.98 -13.40
C VAL A 107 26.53 -16.01 -14.55
N PRO A 108 27.26 -14.91 -14.85
CA PRO A 108 28.22 -14.94 -15.95
C PRO A 108 29.22 -16.07 -15.69
N GLU A 109 29.29 -17.01 -16.64
CA GLU A 109 30.27 -18.08 -16.62
C GLU A 109 31.68 -17.49 -16.48
N PRO A 110 32.59 -18.14 -15.73
CA PRO A 110 33.98 -17.72 -15.66
C PRO A 110 34.56 -17.68 -17.07
N ILE A 111 35.09 -16.51 -17.45
CA ILE A 111 35.76 -16.30 -18.73
C ILE A 111 36.91 -17.31 -18.83
N ASP A 112 36.77 -18.25 -19.76
CA ASP A 112 37.82 -19.20 -20.11
C ASP A 112 38.92 -18.39 -20.82
N VAL A 113 40.02 -18.12 -20.10
CA VAL A 113 41.18 -17.41 -20.64
C VAL A 113 41.83 -18.35 -21.67
N PRO A 114 41.90 -17.99 -22.97
CA PRO A 114 42.59 -18.83 -23.93
C PRO A 114 44.07 -18.92 -23.58
N ASP A 115 44.50 -20.14 -23.25
CA ASP A 115 45.89 -20.53 -23.01
C ASP A 115 46.76 -20.09 -24.19
N GLU A 116 47.66 -19.15 -23.92
CA GLU A 116 48.62 -18.64 -24.90
C GLU A 116 49.61 -19.76 -25.21
N ARG A 117 49.34 -20.53 -26.27
CA ARG A 117 50.27 -21.58 -26.74
C ARG A 117 51.67 -21.00 -26.90
N PRO A 118 52.72 -21.56 -26.25
CA PRO A 118 54.08 -21.14 -26.50
C PRO A 118 54.45 -21.55 -27.93
N ARG A 119 54.84 -20.58 -28.75
CA ARG A 119 55.54 -20.88 -30.00
C ARG A 119 56.91 -21.47 -29.63
N ARG A 120 57.22 -22.57 -30.33
CA ARG A 120 58.49 -23.31 -30.31
C ARG A 120 59.73 -22.43 -30.19
#